data_AF-A0A918SGN4-F1
#
_entry.id   AF-A0A918SGN4-F1
#
_cell.length_a   1.000
_cell.length_b   1.000
_cell.length_c   1.000
_cell.angle_alpha   90.00
_cell.angle_beta   90.00
_cell.angle_gamma   90.00
#
_symmetry.space_group_name_H-M   'P 1'
#
loop_
_entity.id
_entity.type
_entity.pdbx_description
1 polymer ?
#
loop_
_entity_poly.entity_id
_entity_poly.type
_entity_poly.pdbx_seq_one_letter_code
_entity_poly.pdbx_strand_id
1 'polypeptide(L)'
;MEKFILNAGKVLARWRSGINYFLEEKVQNSSTNLILFILSIFTVFLVSFSFIFGPGSITENFPVFLFLLIVMILVLVWVAVFYESEKHLETERHDFRLIPLKNLQVRYELLNLDKESKEQLIRLIKGLRVRKKINFTIGNKSGDSANHRVLFVLFDELVVGGVQDLTGERKRNFFNLLMDSFLMNNEPLKENTLKTSFSAWKSDQEKINSRNQRKLVRQMLGIE
;
A
#
# COMPACT_ATOMS: atom_id res chain seq x y z
N MET A 1 -35.06 26.27 -28.12
CA MET A 1 -34.95 25.23 -27.08
C MET A 1 -33.60 24.51 -27.10
N GLU A 2 -33.14 24.03 -28.25
CA GLU A 2 -31.89 23.25 -28.37
C GLU A 2 -30.63 24.00 -27.88
N LYS A 3 -30.46 25.28 -28.26
CA LYS A 3 -29.36 26.14 -27.74
C LYS A 3 -29.42 26.37 -26.23
N PHE A 4 -30.62 26.39 -25.64
CA PHE A 4 -30.79 26.56 -24.19
C PHE A 4 -30.38 25.28 -23.45
N ILE A 5 -30.81 24.11 -23.93
CA ILE A 5 -30.43 22.81 -23.37
C ILE A 5 -28.91 22.61 -23.47
N LEU A 6 -28.30 22.98 -24.60
CA LEU A 6 -26.86 22.82 -24.83
C LEU A 6 -26.03 23.75 -23.93
N ASN A 7 -26.51 24.99 -23.69
CA ASN A 7 -25.88 25.90 -22.74
C ASN A 7 -26.07 25.46 -21.28
N ALA A 8 -27.28 25.03 -20.90
CA ALA A 8 -27.55 24.50 -19.56
C ALA A 8 -26.70 23.26 -19.26
N GLY A 9 -26.55 22.35 -20.23
CA GLY A 9 -25.69 21.18 -20.12
C GLY A 9 -24.22 21.53 -19.92
N LYS A 10 -23.70 22.53 -20.66
CA LYS A 10 -22.32 23.03 -20.48
C LYS A 10 -22.10 23.69 -19.12
N VAL A 11 -23.09 24.42 -18.60
CA VAL A 11 -23.03 25.05 -17.28
C VAL A 11 -23.05 23.98 -16.18
N LEU A 12 -23.95 23.00 -16.27
CA LEU A 12 -24.03 21.88 -15.34
C LEU A 12 -22.74 21.05 -15.34
N ALA A 13 -22.16 20.79 -16.52
CA ALA A 13 -20.91 20.05 -16.63
C ALA A 13 -19.75 20.75 -15.93
N ARG A 14 -19.61 22.08 -16.11
CA ARG A 14 -18.60 22.89 -15.40
C ARG A 14 -18.82 22.91 -13.90
N TRP A 15 -20.08 23.02 -13.47
CA TRP A 15 -20.44 22.97 -12.06
C TRP A 15 -20.08 21.63 -11.44
N ARG A 16 -20.43 20.53 -12.10
CA ARG A 16 -20.12 19.16 -11.66
C ARG A 16 -18.61 18.91 -11.60
N SER A 17 -17.85 19.33 -12.60
CA SER A 17 -16.39 19.18 -12.58
C SER A 17 -15.76 19.99 -11.45
N GLY A 18 -16.25 21.19 -11.18
CA GLY A 18 -15.78 22.02 -10.06
C GLY A 18 -16.09 21.40 -8.69
N ILE A 19 -17.31 20.85 -8.52
CA ILE A 19 -17.70 20.16 -7.29
C ILE A 19 -16.85 18.90 -7.08
N ASN A 20 -16.70 18.08 -8.12
CA ASN A 20 -15.89 16.86 -8.02
C ASN A 20 -14.45 17.18 -7.65
N TYR A 21 -13.85 18.16 -8.32
CA TYR A 21 -12.50 18.64 -8.00
C TYR A 21 -12.37 19.11 -6.54
N PHE A 22 -13.34 19.89 -6.06
CA PHE A 22 -13.34 20.33 -4.66
C PHE A 22 -13.49 19.16 -3.67
N LEU A 23 -14.41 18.23 -3.95
CA LEU A 23 -14.64 17.06 -3.11
C LEU A 23 -13.40 16.16 -3.07
N GLU A 24 -12.79 15.86 -4.20
CA GLU A 24 -11.62 14.98 -4.29
C GLU A 24 -10.37 15.65 -3.70
N GLU A 25 -10.07 16.91 -4.07
CA GLU A 25 -8.79 17.53 -3.70
C GLU A 25 -8.81 18.22 -2.33
N LYS A 26 -9.94 18.83 -1.93
CA LYS A 26 -10.03 19.58 -0.68
C LYS A 26 -10.68 18.81 0.45
N VAL A 27 -11.73 18.03 0.15
CA VAL A 27 -12.51 17.30 1.17
C VAL A 27 -11.92 15.93 1.46
N GLN A 28 -11.72 15.08 0.45
CA GLN A 28 -11.30 13.68 0.63
C GLN A 28 -9.79 13.51 0.93
N ASN A 29 -8.99 14.52 0.61
CA ASN A 29 -7.53 14.50 0.81
C ASN A 29 -7.10 14.54 2.29
N SER A 30 -7.99 14.88 3.22
CA SER A 30 -7.70 14.88 4.65
C SER A 30 -8.93 14.50 5.47
N SER A 31 -8.76 13.57 6.41
CA SER A 31 -9.82 13.13 7.33
C SER A 31 -10.40 14.31 8.11
N THR A 32 -9.57 15.27 8.54
CA THR A 32 -10.01 16.50 9.20
C THR A 32 -10.92 17.33 8.31
N ASN A 33 -10.57 17.49 7.03
CA ASN A 33 -11.36 18.29 6.09
C ASN A 33 -12.69 17.62 5.77
N LEU A 34 -12.73 16.29 5.67
CA LEU A 34 -13.96 15.53 5.47
C LEU A 34 -14.89 15.61 6.69
N ILE A 35 -14.34 15.51 7.91
CA ILE A 35 -15.10 15.72 9.15
C ILE A 35 -15.68 17.14 9.21
N LEU A 36 -14.86 18.16 8.93
CA LEU A 36 -15.30 19.56 8.91
C LEU A 36 -16.35 19.81 7.83
N PHE A 37 -16.23 19.16 6.67
CA PHE A 37 -17.21 19.26 5.59
C PHE A 37 -18.57 18.67 5.98
N ILE A 38 -18.60 17.49 6.61
CA ILE A 38 -19.84 16.87 7.11
C ILE A 38 -20.49 17.75 8.18
N LEU A 39 -19.70 18.27 9.13
CA LEU A 39 -20.19 19.21 10.16
C LEU A 39 -20.76 20.50 9.56
N SER A 40 -20.11 21.03 8.52
CA SER A 40 -20.57 22.22 7.81
C SER A 40 -21.92 21.98 7.12
N ILE A 41 -22.07 20.85 6.41
CA ILE A 41 -23.35 20.46 5.78
C ILE A 41 -24.46 20.34 6.82
N PHE A 42 -24.18 19.70 7.96
CA PHE A 42 -25.16 19.56 9.03
C PHE A 42 -25.58 20.91 9.61
N THR A 43 -24.61 21.82 9.81
CA THR A 43 -24.88 23.18 10.28
C THR A 43 -25.74 23.96 9.28
N VAL A 44 -25.41 23.90 7.99
CA VAL A 44 -26.21 24.53 6.92
C VAL A 44 -27.62 23.96 6.88
N PHE A 45 -27.78 22.65 7.07
CA PHE A 45 -29.08 22.00 7.15
C PHE A 45 -29.91 22.55 8.33
N LEU A 46 -29.33 22.64 9.53
CA LEU A 46 -30.03 23.20 10.70
C LEU A 46 -30.44 24.66 10.49
N VAL A 47 -29.54 25.50 9.97
CA VAL A 47 -29.83 26.92 9.70
C VAL A 47 -30.91 27.06 8.64
N SER A 48 -30.85 26.25 7.57
CA SER A 48 -31.82 26.27 6.48
C SER A 48 -33.21 25.82 6.96
N PHE A 49 -33.26 24.77 7.79
CA PHE A 49 -34.50 24.33 8.42
C PHE A 49 -35.11 25.41 9.30
N SER A 50 -34.28 26.05 10.13
CA SER A 50 -34.70 27.15 11.02
C SER A 50 -35.23 28.36 10.24
N PHE A 51 -34.63 28.65 9.08
CA PHE A 51 -35.04 29.74 8.21
C PHE A 51 -36.40 29.47 7.55
N ILE A 52 -36.65 28.23 7.12
CA ILE A 52 -37.90 27.85 6.42
C ILE A 52 -39.07 27.72 7.40
N PHE A 53 -38.85 27.11 8.56
CA PHE A 53 -39.91 26.76 9.51
C PHE A 53 -39.99 27.68 10.73
N GLY A 54 -39.09 28.67 10.83
CA GLY A 54 -39.00 29.59 11.97
C GLY A 54 -38.21 29.01 13.16
N PRO A 55 -37.67 29.88 14.03
CA PRO A 55 -36.73 29.49 15.09
C PRO A 55 -37.35 28.61 16.19
N GLY A 56 -38.66 28.73 16.45
CA GLY A 56 -39.37 27.88 17.44
C GLY A 56 -39.52 26.42 17.01
N SER A 57 -39.41 26.13 15.71
CA SER A 57 -39.58 24.78 15.17
C SER A 57 -38.46 23.83 15.58
N ILE A 58 -37.26 24.34 15.92
CA ILE A 58 -36.18 23.49 16.47
C ILE A 58 -36.54 23.01 17.87
N THR A 59 -37.04 23.91 18.72
CA THR A 59 -37.39 23.58 20.11
C THR A 59 -38.59 22.65 20.19
N GLU A 60 -39.58 22.84 19.31
CA GLU A 60 -40.76 21.98 19.23
C GLU A 60 -40.43 20.57 18.73
N ASN A 61 -39.45 20.44 17.82
CA ASN A 61 -39.01 19.16 17.26
C ASN A 61 -37.66 18.68 17.84
N PHE A 62 -37.31 19.13 19.05
CA PHE A 62 -36.06 18.78 19.72
C PHE A 62 -35.70 17.28 19.66
N PRO A 63 -36.61 16.31 19.92
CA PRO A 63 -36.25 14.88 19.87
C PRO A 63 -35.79 14.43 18.47
N VAL A 64 -36.33 15.00 17.39
CA VAL A 64 -35.92 14.69 16.02
C VAL A 64 -34.50 15.20 15.76
N PHE A 65 -34.20 16.42 16.19
CA PHE A 65 -32.86 17.00 16.05
C PHE A 65 -31.81 16.28 16.90
N LEU A 66 -32.20 15.84 18.10
CA LEU A 66 -31.34 15.03 18.96
C LEU A 66 -31.01 13.68 18.30
N PHE A 67 -32.01 13.01 17.71
CA PHE A 67 -31.79 11.77 16.97
C PHE A 67 -30.85 11.98 15.77
N LEU A 68 -31.08 13.04 14.98
CA LEU A 68 -30.22 13.39 13.85
C LEU A 68 -28.78 13.69 14.28
N LEU A 69 -28.58 14.36 15.42
CA LEU A 69 -27.27 14.62 16.00
C LEU A 69 -26.56 13.30 16.37
N ILE A 70 -27.27 12.36 16.99
CA ILE A 70 -26.71 11.04 17.33
C ILE A 70 -26.30 10.30 16.07
N VAL A 71 -27.16 10.27 15.04
CA VAL A 71 -26.83 9.65 13.75
C VAL A 71 -25.60 10.31 13.12
N MET A 72 -25.49 11.64 13.17
CA MET A 72 -24.31 12.35 12.67
C MET A 72 -23.05 11.93 13.43
N ILE A 73 -23.09 11.86 14.76
CA ILE A 73 -21.94 11.41 15.56
C ILE A 73 -21.51 9.99 15.15
N LEU A 74 -22.47 9.07 14.95
CA LEU A 74 -22.17 7.72 14.50
C LEU A 74 -21.51 7.69 13.11
N VAL A 75 -21.99 8.52 12.18
CA VAL A 75 -21.36 8.67 10.85
C VAL A 75 -19.94 9.21 10.97
N LEU A 76 -19.71 10.22 11.82
CA LEU A 76 -18.36 10.77 12.03
C LEU A 76 -17.41 9.74 12.64
N VAL A 77 -17.86 8.96 13.62
CA VAL A 77 -17.07 7.86 14.20
C VAL A 77 -16.75 6.81 13.13
N TRP A 78 -17.75 6.41 12.33
CA TRP A 78 -17.54 5.45 11.23
C TRP A 78 -16.49 5.95 10.23
N VAL A 79 -16.60 7.20 9.79
CA VAL A 79 -15.65 7.85 8.88
C VAL A 79 -14.24 7.85 9.47
N ALA A 80 -14.09 8.23 10.75
CA ALA A 80 -12.79 8.27 11.41
C ALA A 80 -12.16 6.86 11.49
N VAL A 81 -12.95 5.85 11.86
CA VAL A 81 -12.51 4.45 11.91
C VAL A 81 -12.12 3.94 10.53
N PHE A 82 -12.91 4.26 9.49
CA PHE A 82 -12.63 3.85 8.12
C PHE A 82 -11.31 4.45 7.62
N TYR A 83 -11.08 5.75 7.82
CA TYR A 83 -9.83 6.40 7.42
C TYR A 83 -8.61 5.87 8.18
N GLU A 84 -8.71 5.67 9.51
CA GLU A 84 -7.58 5.10 10.26
C GLU A 84 -7.32 3.65 9.85
N SER A 85 -8.38 2.87 9.54
CA SER A 85 -8.26 1.53 8.97
C SER A 85 -7.55 1.54 7.62
N GLU A 86 -7.91 2.44 6.71
CA GLU A 86 -7.31 2.54 5.38
C GLU A 86 -5.83 2.93 5.45
N LYS A 87 -5.49 3.89 6.33
CA LYS A 87 -4.10 4.24 6.66
C LYS A 87 -3.31 3.04 7.20
N HIS A 88 -3.91 2.20 8.05
CA HIS A 88 -3.28 0.96 8.51
C HIS A 88 -3.13 -0.08 7.38
N LEU A 89 -4.09 -0.16 6.45
CA LEU A 89 -4.00 -1.06 5.29
C LEU A 89 -2.92 -0.64 4.29
N GLU A 90 -2.76 0.66 4.04
CA GLU A 90 -1.74 1.21 3.16
C GLU A 90 -0.32 1.11 3.76
N THR A 91 -0.18 1.29 5.07
CA THR A 91 1.13 1.16 5.75
C THR A 91 1.55 -0.29 5.96
N GLU A 92 0.61 -1.22 6.15
CA GLU A 92 0.97 -2.61 6.41
C GLU A 92 1.25 -3.43 5.15
N ARG A 93 0.88 -3.00 3.94
CA ARG A 93 1.06 -3.79 2.70
C ARG A 93 2.10 -3.21 1.75
N HIS A 94 2.65 -4.05 0.89
CA HIS A 94 3.54 -3.64 -0.20
C HIS A 94 2.92 -3.89 -1.58
N ASP A 95 3.36 -3.14 -2.59
CA ASP A 95 2.72 -3.08 -3.92
C ASP A 95 2.91 -4.35 -4.79
N PHE A 96 3.75 -5.28 -4.35
CA PHE A 96 4.05 -6.50 -5.11
C PHE A 96 3.05 -7.62 -4.79
N ARG A 97 2.47 -8.20 -5.84
CA ARG A 97 1.67 -9.42 -5.74
C ARG A 97 2.59 -10.63 -5.70
N LEU A 98 2.54 -11.38 -4.61
CA LEU A 98 3.33 -12.58 -4.42
C LEU A 98 2.49 -13.83 -4.71
N ILE A 99 3.14 -14.88 -5.19
CA ILE A 99 2.52 -16.20 -5.41
C ILE A 99 2.04 -16.72 -4.05
N PRO A 100 0.76 -17.13 -3.91
CA PRO A 100 0.24 -17.60 -2.65
C PRO A 100 0.97 -18.88 -2.20
N LEU A 101 1.69 -18.80 -1.08
CA LEU A 101 2.43 -19.93 -0.49
C LEU A 101 1.53 -21.04 0.10
N LYS A 102 0.27 -21.16 -0.31
CA LYS A 102 -0.75 -21.98 0.39
C LYS A 102 -0.37 -23.47 0.55
N ASN A 103 0.58 -23.96 -0.24
CA ASN A 103 1.13 -25.32 -0.22
C ASN A 103 2.68 -25.38 -0.15
N LEU A 104 3.38 -24.26 0.09
CA LEU A 104 4.84 -24.21 0.04
C LEU A 104 5.45 -24.56 1.39
N GLN A 105 6.07 -25.75 1.49
CA GLN A 105 6.88 -26.17 2.63
C GLN A 105 8.20 -25.39 2.63
N VAL A 106 8.13 -24.09 2.93
CA VAL A 106 9.30 -23.23 2.88
C VAL A 106 10.34 -23.75 3.89
N ARG A 107 11.47 -24.22 3.39
CA ARG A 107 12.60 -24.75 4.17
C ARG A 107 13.49 -23.59 4.62
N TYR A 108 13.02 -22.85 5.62
CA TYR A 108 13.74 -21.69 6.17
C TYR A 108 15.15 -22.02 6.70
N GLU A 109 15.41 -23.28 7.04
CA GLU A 109 16.72 -23.81 7.45
C GLU A 109 17.80 -23.55 6.40
N LEU A 110 17.44 -23.49 5.12
CA LEU A 110 18.35 -23.23 4.01
C LEU A 110 18.76 -21.75 3.89
N LEU A 111 18.06 -20.84 4.56
CA LEU A 111 18.33 -19.40 4.49
C LEU A 111 19.24 -18.87 5.60
N ASN A 112 19.59 -19.71 6.58
CA ASN A 112 20.38 -19.32 7.77
C ASN A 112 19.88 -18.03 8.45
N LEU A 113 18.56 -17.86 8.51
CA LEU A 113 17.92 -16.70 9.14
C LEU A 113 17.73 -16.96 10.63
N ASP A 114 17.94 -15.92 11.43
CA ASP A 114 17.51 -15.92 12.83
C ASP A 114 15.97 -15.97 12.92
N LYS A 115 15.47 -16.27 14.12
CA LYS A 115 14.03 -16.43 14.37
C LYS A 115 13.23 -15.17 14.03
N GLU A 116 13.76 -13.99 14.34
CA GLU A 116 13.11 -12.72 14.09
C GLU A 116 13.08 -12.40 12.59
N SER A 117 14.21 -12.57 11.90
CA SER A 117 14.29 -12.44 10.43
C SER A 117 13.34 -13.39 9.71
N LYS A 118 13.16 -14.62 10.22
CA LYS A 118 12.19 -15.59 9.68
C LYS A 118 10.75 -15.09 9.81
N GLU A 119 10.36 -14.56 10.96
CA GLU A 119 9.02 -14.00 11.18
C GLU A 119 8.74 -12.82 10.24
N GLN A 120 9.73 -11.94 10.07
CA GLN A 120 9.62 -10.80 9.15
C GLN A 120 9.54 -11.24 7.69
N LEU A 121 10.32 -12.25 7.28
CA LEU A 121 10.22 -12.82 5.94
C LEU A 121 8.83 -13.42 5.68
N ILE A 122 8.25 -14.12 6.65
CA ILE A 122 6.88 -14.63 6.53
C ILE A 122 5.86 -13.50 6.32
N ARG A 123 6.01 -12.37 7.04
CA ARG A 123 5.17 -11.19 6.83
C ARG A 123 5.31 -10.66 5.39
N LEU A 124 6.55 -10.52 4.93
CA LEU A 124 6.86 -10.07 3.59
C LEU A 124 6.21 -10.96 2.53
N ILE A 125 6.33 -12.28 2.67
CA ILE A 125 5.73 -13.18 1.67
C ILE A 125 4.18 -13.15 1.71
N LYS A 126 3.57 -12.78 2.84
CA LYS A 126 2.12 -12.56 2.95
C LYS A 126 1.64 -11.23 2.35
N GLY A 127 2.53 -10.45 1.73
CA GLY A 127 2.19 -9.14 1.18
C GLY A 127 2.27 -8.00 2.19
N LEU A 128 2.79 -8.26 3.40
CA LEU A 128 2.88 -7.28 4.47
C LEU A 128 4.29 -6.66 4.53
N ARG A 129 4.40 -5.39 4.90
CA ARG A 129 5.69 -4.77 5.21
C ARG A 129 6.31 -5.38 6.46
N VAL A 130 7.63 -5.43 6.49
CA VAL A 130 8.38 -5.88 7.66
C VAL A 130 8.36 -4.79 8.73
N ARG A 131 8.36 -5.19 10.00
CA ARG A 131 8.48 -4.28 11.16
C ARG A 131 9.94 -4.02 11.53
N LYS A 132 10.80 -4.99 11.23
CA LYS A 132 12.25 -4.94 11.43
C LYS A 132 12.92 -5.52 10.20
N LYS A 133 14.11 -5.00 9.87
CA LYS A 133 14.84 -5.47 8.68
C LYS A 133 15.31 -6.91 8.86
N ILE A 134 15.12 -7.70 7.81
CA ILE A 134 15.55 -9.09 7.73
C ILE A 134 17.04 -9.11 7.46
N ASN A 135 17.83 -9.70 8.34
CA ASN A 135 19.27 -9.83 8.10
C ASN A 135 19.55 -11.04 7.21
N PHE A 136 19.96 -10.77 5.97
CA PHE A 136 20.28 -11.80 5.00
C PHE A 136 21.78 -12.12 5.06
N THR A 137 22.10 -13.32 5.54
CA THR A 137 23.48 -13.78 5.81
C THR A 137 23.99 -14.82 4.81
N ILE A 138 23.23 -15.08 3.74
CA ILE A 138 23.64 -16.06 2.72
C ILE A 138 24.84 -15.51 1.97
N GLY A 139 26.01 -16.07 2.28
CA GLY A 139 27.26 -15.75 1.60
C GLY A 139 27.33 -16.34 0.19
N ASN A 140 28.23 -15.80 -0.62
CA ASN A 140 28.80 -16.55 -1.73
C ASN A 140 29.73 -17.66 -1.19
N LYS A 141 29.98 -18.70 -2.00
CA LYS A 141 30.96 -19.77 -1.68
C LYS A 141 32.35 -19.24 -1.27
N SER A 142 32.67 -17.99 -1.59
CA SER A 142 33.93 -17.29 -1.32
C SER A 142 33.97 -16.47 -0.03
N GLY A 143 32.92 -16.48 0.82
CA GLY A 143 32.97 -15.92 2.18
C GLY A 143 32.91 -14.39 2.31
N ASP A 144 33.34 -13.61 1.31
CA ASP A 144 33.60 -12.17 1.48
C ASP A 144 32.53 -11.20 0.98
N SER A 145 31.45 -11.66 0.32
CA SER A 145 30.44 -10.74 -0.22
C SER A 145 29.00 -11.19 0.01
N ALA A 146 28.18 -10.22 0.42
CA ALA A 146 26.73 -10.35 0.52
C ALA A 146 26.11 -10.73 -0.82
N ASN A 147 25.37 -11.84 -0.84
CA ASN A 147 24.85 -12.42 -2.07
C ASN A 147 23.51 -11.81 -2.49
N HIS A 148 23.57 -10.55 -2.96
CA HIS A 148 22.42 -9.83 -3.51
C HIS A 148 21.68 -10.62 -4.61
N ARG A 149 22.39 -11.50 -5.32
CA ARG A 149 21.82 -12.32 -6.40
C ARG A 149 20.76 -13.29 -5.87
N VAL A 150 21.02 -13.96 -4.74
CA VAL A 150 20.04 -14.89 -4.16
C VAL A 150 18.78 -14.15 -3.74
N LEU A 151 18.91 -12.92 -3.23
CA LEU A 151 17.76 -12.07 -2.92
C LEU A 151 16.94 -11.73 -4.18
N PHE A 152 17.60 -11.39 -5.29
CA PHE A 152 16.88 -11.13 -6.55
C PHE A 152 16.18 -12.38 -7.09
N VAL A 153 16.84 -13.54 -7.05
CA VAL A 153 16.24 -14.83 -7.44
C VAL A 153 15.04 -15.16 -6.56
N LEU A 154 15.12 -14.93 -5.25
CA LEU A 154 14.00 -15.13 -4.33
C LEU A 154 12.77 -14.33 -4.74
N PHE A 155 12.94 -13.03 -5.02
CA PHE A 155 11.82 -12.20 -5.47
C PHE A 155 11.38 -12.50 -6.89
N ASP A 156 12.28 -12.93 -7.77
CA ASP A 156 11.92 -13.35 -9.12
C ASP A 156 11.01 -14.59 -9.13
N GLU A 157 11.20 -15.51 -8.18
CA GLU A 157 10.33 -16.68 -8.02
C GLU A 157 9.07 -16.37 -7.21
N LEU A 158 9.11 -15.42 -6.28
CA LEU A 158 7.95 -15.07 -5.44
C LEU A 158 6.98 -14.07 -6.09
N VAL A 159 7.46 -13.12 -6.89
CA VAL A 159 6.63 -12.09 -7.51
C VAL A 159 5.93 -12.67 -8.73
N VAL A 160 4.62 -12.44 -8.85
CA VAL A 160 3.86 -12.87 -10.02
C VAL A 160 4.41 -12.17 -11.28
N GLY A 161 4.90 -12.97 -12.23
CA GLY A 161 5.54 -12.49 -13.46
C GLY A 161 7.03 -12.15 -13.31
N GLY A 162 7.62 -12.43 -12.15
CA GLY A 162 9.03 -12.19 -11.87
C GLY A 162 9.39 -10.72 -11.70
N VAL A 163 10.68 -10.46 -11.46
CA VAL A 163 11.22 -9.11 -11.27
C VAL A 163 12.17 -8.68 -12.39
N GLN A 164 12.54 -9.60 -13.29
CA GLN A 164 13.51 -9.34 -14.37
C GLN A 164 13.10 -8.16 -15.27
N ASP A 165 11.82 -8.06 -15.62
CA ASP A 165 11.32 -7.07 -16.58
C ASP A 165 10.69 -5.84 -15.93
N LEU A 166 10.99 -5.61 -14.64
CA LEU A 166 10.60 -4.37 -13.98
C LEU A 166 11.33 -3.18 -14.60
N THR A 167 10.55 -2.18 -15.00
CA THR A 167 11.04 -0.90 -15.56
C THR A 167 10.38 0.28 -14.85
N GLY A 168 10.95 1.48 -15.02
CA GLY A 168 10.40 2.73 -14.51
C GLY A 168 10.12 2.73 -13.00
N GLU A 169 8.92 3.18 -12.64
CA GLU A 169 8.47 3.32 -11.25
C GLU A 169 8.39 1.99 -10.50
N ARG A 170 7.92 0.91 -11.14
CA ARG A 170 7.86 -0.42 -10.52
C ARG A 170 9.23 -0.92 -10.08
N LYS A 171 10.26 -0.67 -10.88
CA LYS A 171 11.65 -1.03 -10.53
C LYS A 171 12.15 -0.22 -9.33
N ARG A 172 11.81 1.07 -9.26
CA ARG A 172 12.13 1.93 -8.11
C ARG A 172 11.45 1.43 -6.84
N ASN A 173 10.15 1.12 -6.91
CA ASN A 173 9.40 0.59 -5.76
C ASN A 173 9.96 -0.75 -5.29
N PHE A 174 10.44 -1.59 -6.20
CA PHE A 174 11.11 -2.85 -5.85
C PHE A 174 12.39 -2.62 -5.05
N PHE A 175 13.27 -1.72 -5.50
CA PHE A 175 14.49 -1.41 -4.77
C PHE A 175 14.20 -0.77 -3.41
N ASN A 176 13.21 0.11 -3.33
CA ASN A 176 12.76 0.68 -2.05
C ASN A 176 12.28 -0.42 -1.11
N LEU A 177 11.45 -1.35 -1.59
CA LEU A 177 11.02 -2.50 -0.79
C LEU A 177 12.22 -3.30 -0.25
N LEU A 178 13.22 -3.57 -1.08
CA LEU A 178 14.41 -4.31 -0.64
C LEU A 178 15.21 -3.52 0.42
N MET A 179 15.45 -2.23 0.20
CA MET A 179 16.20 -1.39 1.14
C MET A 179 15.49 -1.21 2.48
N ASP A 180 14.16 -1.11 2.45
CA ASP A 180 13.32 -1.00 3.64
C ASP A 180 13.23 -2.33 4.39
N SER A 181 13.34 -3.45 3.66
CA SER A 181 13.07 -4.78 4.22
C SER A 181 14.29 -5.58 4.64
N PHE A 182 15.48 -5.33 4.07
CA PHE A 182 16.64 -6.20 4.25
C PHE A 182 17.90 -5.46 4.72
N LEU A 183 18.69 -6.19 5.50
CA LEU A 183 20.11 -5.96 5.74
C LEU A 183 20.90 -7.08 5.05
N MET A 184 22.14 -6.78 4.69
CA MET A 184 23.09 -7.74 4.14
C MET A 184 24.25 -7.84 5.12
N ASN A 185 24.38 -8.98 5.80
CA ASN A 185 25.39 -9.15 6.86
C ASN A 185 25.39 -7.99 7.88
N ASN A 186 24.20 -7.61 8.36
CA ASN A 186 23.95 -6.46 9.24
C ASN A 186 24.18 -5.06 8.62
N GLU A 187 24.62 -4.97 7.37
CA GLU A 187 24.78 -3.68 6.70
C GLU A 187 23.52 -3.29 5.91
N PRO A 188 23.15 -2.00 5.90
CA PRO A 188 22.05 -1.52 5.08
C PRO A 188 22.39 -1.64 3.59
N LEU A 189 21.40 -2.07 2.82
CA LEU A 189 21.50 -2.09 1.36
C LEU A 189 21.68 -0.67 0.81
N LYS A 190 22.65 -0.49 -0.08
CA LYS A 190 22.91 0.76 -0.79
C LYS A 190 22.29 0.71 -2.18
N GLU A 191 21.59 1.77 -2.57
CA GLU A 191 20.86 1.83 -3.85
C GLU A 191 21.78 1.60 -5.07
N ASN A 192 22.96 2.24 -5.08
CA ASN A 192 23.93 2.08 -6.17
C ASN A 192 24.42 0.64 -6.30
N THR A 193 24.70 -0.03 -5.17
CA THR A 193 25.11 -1.44 -5.14
C THR A 193 23.99 -2.34 -5.64
N LEU A 194 22.74 -2.09 -5.24
CA LEU A 194 21.57 -2.83 -5.69
C LEU A 194 21.36 -2.69 -7.20
N LYS A 195 21.42 -1.48 -7.75
CA LYS A 195 21.26 -1.22 -9.19
C LYS A 195 22.30 -1.97 -10.02
N THR A 196 23.57 -1.86 -9.65
CA THR A 196 24.68 -2.54 -10.35
C THR A 196 24.55 -4.06 -10.24
N SER A 197 24.26 -4.57 -9.04
CA SER A 197 24.10 -6.01 -8.79
C SER A 197 22.90 -6.59 -9.53
N PHE A 198 21.80 -5.85 -9.62
CA PHE A 198 20.59 -6.27 -10.33
C PHE A 198 20.83 -6.36 -11.84
N SER A 199 21.50 -5.36 -12.43
CA SER A 199 21.86 -5.39 -13.85
C SER A 199 22.80 -6.57 -14.17
N ALA A 200 23.82 -6.79 -13.34
CA ALA A 200 24.75 -7.92 -13.49
C ALA A 200 24.05 -9.28 -13.31
N TRP A 201 23.10 -9.37 -12.39
CA TRP A 201 22.27 -10.56 -12.21
C TRP A 201 21.37 -10.82 -13.43
N LYS A 202 20.76 -9.78 -14.01
CA LYS A 202 19.92 -9.91 -15.20
C LYS A 202 20.70 -10.43 -16.41
N SER A 203 21.96 -10.00 -16.60
CA SER A 203 22.81 -10.50 -17.70
C SER A 203 23.34 -11.92 -17.47
N ASP A 204 23.43 -12.37 -16.22
CA ASP A 204 24.08 -13.64 -15.83
C ASP A 204 23.11 -14.83 -15.74
N GLN A 205 21.84 -14.68 -16.14
CA GLN A 205 20.80 -15.70 -15.92
C GLN A 205 21.13 -17.08 -16.50
N GLU A 206 21.82 -17.12 -17.65
CA GLU A 206 22.12 -18.37 -18.34
C GLU A 206 23.32 -19.13 -17.75
N LYS A 207 24.13 -18.47 -16.90
CA LYS A 207 25.33 -19.08 -16.32
C LYS A 207 24.94 -20.18 -15.32
N ILE A 208 25.75 -21.25 -15.27
CA ILE A 208 25.57 -22.41 -14.38
C ILE A 208 25.35 -21.99 -12.92
N ASN A 209 26.08 -20.97 -12.45
CA ASN A 209 25.94 -20.45 -11.09
C ASN A 209 24.56 -19.84 -10.82
N SER A 210 23.97 -19.13 -11.79
CA SER A 210 22.63 -18.57 -11.66
C SER A 210 21.56 -19.67 -11.60
N ARG A 211 21.71 -20.71 -12.45
CA ARG A 211 20.84 -21.89 -12.42
C ARG A 211 20.89 -22.62 -11.07
N ASN A 212 22.08 -22.76 -10.48
CA ASN A 212 22.25 -23.36 -9.16
C ASN A 212 21.60 -22.52 -8.04
N GLN A 213 21.72 -21.18 -8.10
CA GLN A 213 21.04 -20.28 -7.17
C GLN A 213 19.52 -20.38 -7.29
N ARG A 214 18.99 -20.44 -8.51
CA ARG A 214 17.56 -20.64 -8.76
C ARG A 214 17.06 -21.99 -8.25
N LYS A 215 17.84 -23.06 -8.44
CA LYS A 215 17.54 -24.38 -7.87
C LYS A 215 17.49 -24.33 -6.34
N LEU A 216 18.47 -23.70 -5.70
CA LEU A 216 18.49 -23.53 -4.24
C LEU A 216 17.24 -22.79 -3.74
N VAL A 217 16.88 -21.68 -4.40
CA VAL A 217 15.69 -20.88 -4.03
C VAL A 217 14.40 -21.68 -4.23
N ARG A 218 14.26 -22.41 -5.35
CA ARG A 218 13.07 -23.26 -5.58
C ARG A 218 12.94 -24.37 -4.54
N GLN A 219 14.05 -25.03 -4.19
CA GLN A 219 14.07 -26.02 -3.11
C GLN A 219 13.71 -25.42 -1.76
N MET A 220 14.19 -24.21 -1.49
CA MET A 220 13.85 -23.47 -0.28
C MET A 220 12.38 -23.10 -0.24
N LEU A 221 11.80 -22.65 -1.36
CA LEU A 221 10.38 -22.33 -1.42
C LEU A 221 9.51 -23.60 -1.42
N GLY A 222 10.03 -24.74 -1.89
CA GLY A 222 9.27 -25.98 -2.07
C GLY A 222 8.55 -26.06 -3.41
N ILE A 223 9.08 -25.36 -4.44
CA ILE A 223 8.55 -25.30 -5.81
C ILE A 223 9.33 -26.29 -6.72
N GLU A 224 9.67 -27.48 -6.21
CA GLU A 224 10.34 -28.51 -7.04
C GLU A 224 9.44 -29.03 -8.17
#